data_AF-J9RF20-F1
#
_entry.id   AF-J9RF20-F1
#
_cell.length_a   1.000
_cell.length_b   1.000
_cell.length_c   1.000
_cell.angle_alpha   90.00
_cell.angle_beta   90.00
_cell.angle_gamma   90.00
#
_symmetry.space_group_name_H-M   'P 1'
#
loop_
_entity.id
_entity.type
_entity.pdbx_description
1 polymer ?
#
loop_
_entity_poly.entity_id
_entity_poly.type
_entity_poly.pdbx_seq_one_letter_code
_entity_poly.pdbx_strand_id
1 'polypeptide(L)'
;MSKRLVVVLATIAAVLAGLISGSGEGAAAPELQRISINGDRFATVGNHSLCNGELRVSLTAAPRKPGFVRVGLTSYGFSGQGPSWKRNPVCKLLIGAVHTSAIGYAQWSFFNADFGPKRGQKVVRDIRTGSGVVELQLSSYARNNPIRVRQSLGLSYYMLVP
;
A
#
# COMPACT_ATOMS: atom_id res chain seq x y z
N MET A 1 -32.61 50.33 -1.15
CA MET A 1 -31.48 49.50 -1.63
C MET A 1 -31.54 49.42 -3.14
N SER A 2 -30.51 49.86 -3.86
CA SER A 2 -30.56 49.94 -5.33
C SER A 2 -30.56 48.53 -5.95
N LYS A 3 -31.37 48.31 -7.00
CA LYS A 3 -31.48 47.01 -7.70
C LYS A 3 -30.11 46.43 -8.11
N ARG A 4 -29.13 47.30 -8.34
CA ARG A 4 -27.75 46.94 -8.69
C ARG A 4 -27.01 46.23 -7.54
N LEU A 5 -27.27 46.61 -6.29
CA LEU A 5 -26.62 46.01 -5.13
C LEU A 5 -27.09 44.56 -4.90
N VAL A 6 -28.37 44.29 -5.16
CA VAL A 6 -28.98 42.95 -5.01
C VAL A 6 -28.43 41.97 -6.04
N VAL A 7 -28.23 42.43 -7.28
CA VAL A 7 -27.66 41.59 -8.36
C VAL A 7 -26.21 41.20 -8.04
N VAL A 8 -25.40 42.15 -7.55
CA VAL A 8 -23.99 41.89 -7.21
C VAL A 8 -23.88 40.88 -6.06
N LEU A 9 -24.70 41.02 -5.01
CA LEU A 9 -24.72 40.08 -3.89
C LEU A 9 -25.17 38.68 -4.30
N ALA A 10 -26.16 38.57 -5.19
CA ALA A 10 -26.60 37.28 -5.72
C ALA A 10 -25.53 36.58 -6.58
N THR A 11 -24.79 37.34 -7.40
CA THR A 11 -23.68 36.77 -8.18
C THR A 11 -22.52 36.30 -7.31
N ILE A 12 -22.19 37.03 -6.25
CA ILE A 12 -21.12 36.63 -5.31
C ILE A 12 -21.53 35.35 -4.54
N ALA A 13 -22.79 35.26 -4.10
CA ALA A 13 -23.31 34.08 -3.43
C ALA A 13 -23.32 32.83 -4.34
N ALA A 14 -23.67 32.99 -5.62
CA ALA A 14 -23.65 31.89 -6.60
C ALA A 14 -22.23 31.39 -6.90
N VAL A 15 -21.25 32.30 -7.00
CA VAL A 15 -19.84 31.93 -7.21
C VAL A 15 -19.26 31.23 -5.97
N LEU A 16 -19.60 31.70 -4.77
CA LEU A 16 -19.15 31.06 -3.52
C LEU A 16 -19.79 29.68 -3.32
N ALA A 17 -21.06 29.49 -3.69
CA ALA A 17 -21.73 28.19 -3.63
C ALA A 17 -21.14 27.17 -4.62
N GLY A 18 -20.66 27.63 -5.79
CA GLY A 18 -19.99 26.80 -6.79
C GLY A 18 -18.57 26.34 -6.39
N LEU A 19 -17.90 27.08 -5.50
CA LEU A 19 -16.55 26.73 -5.02
C LEU A 19 -16.55 25.71 -3.87
N ILE A 20 -17.69 25.52 -3.21
CA ILE A 20 -17.84 24.61 -2.05
C ILE A 20 -18.44 23.25 -2.47
N SER A 21 -19.03 23.17 -3.66
CA SER A 21 -19.63 21.95 -4.22
C SER A 21 -18.63 21.06 -4.96
N GLY A 22 -17.44 20.90 -4.38
CA GLY A 22 -16.43 19.92 -4.78
C GLY A 22 -16.50 18.63 -3.95
N SER A 23 -17.69 18.05 -3.75
CA SER A 23 -17.82 16.72 -3.14
C SER A 23 -17.56 15.64 -4.19
N GLY A 24 -16.30 15.49 -4.57
CA GLY A 24 -15.83 14.35 -5.35
C GLY A 24 -15.85 13.10 -4.47
N GLU A 25 -16.97 12.40 -4.47
CA GLU A 25 -17.10 11.05 -3.93
C GLU A 25 -16.10 10.10 -4.63
N GLY A 26 -15.15 9.60 -3.83
CA GLY A 26 -14.73 8.21 -3.91
C GLY A 26 -14.14 7.69 -5.23
N ALA A 27 -13.47 8.52 -6.04
CA ALA A 27 -12.58 7.98 -7.06
C ALA A 27 -11.49 7.17 -6.35
N ALA A 28 -11.42 5.86 -6.61
CA ALA A 28 -10.34 5.02 -6.10
C ALA A 28 -9.01 5.69 -6.49
N ALA A 29 -8.13 5.92 -5.50
CA ALA A 29 -6.85 6.55 -5.75
C ALA A 29 -6.14 5.80 -6.88
N PRO A 30 -5.72 6.47 -7.96
CA PRO A 30 -5.09 5.80 -9.08
C PRO A 30 -3.80 5.13 -8.60
N GLU A 31 -3.46 4.01 -9.25
CA GLU A 31 -2.17 3.35 -9.04
C GLU A 31 -1.05 4.35 -9.36
N LEU A 32 -0.05 4.44 -8.48
CA LEU A 32 1.08 5.31 -8.69
C LEU A 32 1.86 4.84 -9.92
N GLN A 33 2.21 5.79 -10.79
CA GLN A 33 3.14 5.52 -11.86
C GLN A 33 4.46 5.07 -11.24
N ARG A 34 4.88 3.85 -11.60
CA ARG A 34 6.03 3.19 -11.02
C ARG A 34 6.89 2.58 -12.10
N ILE A 35 8.20 2.66 -11.91
CA ILE A 35 9.18 1.86 -12.62
C ILE A 35 9.47 0.68 -11.71
N SER A 36 9.10 -0.52 -12.16
CA SER A 36 9.44 -1.76 -11.46
C SER A 36 10.50 -2.52 -12.23
N ILE A 37 11.48 -3.05 -11.52
CA ILE A 37 12.53 -3.91 -12.11
C ILE A 37 12.03 -5.35 -12.24
N ASN A 38 11.13 -5.80 -11.34
CA ASN A 38 10.77 -7.22 -11.18
C ASN A 38 9.24 -7.46 -11.27
N GLY A 39 8.47 -6.51 -11.80
CA GLY A 39 7.01 -6.60 -11.94
C GLY A 39 6.24 -6.19 -10.67
N ASP A 40 5.00 -6.66 -10.53
CA ASP A 40 4.13 -6.30 -9.40
C ASP A 40 3.81 -7.48 -8.48
N ARG A 41 4.53 -8.61 -8.61
CA ARG A 41 4.30 -9.80 -7.81
C ARG A 41 5.59 -10.42 -7.31
N PHE A 42 5.57 -10.91 -6.07
CA PHE A 42 6.68 -11.67 -5.53
C PHE A 42 6.20 -12.95 -4.86
N ALA A 43 7.01 -13.99 -4.99
CA ALA A 43 6.83 -15.23 -4.28
C ALA A 43 7.40 -15.11 -2.86
N THR A 44 6.67 -15.66 -1.90
CA THR A 44 7.12 -15.92 -0.55
C THR A 44 7.32 -17.42 -0.39
N VAL A 45 8.50 -17.80 0.09
CA VAL A 45 8.95 -19.16 0.35
C VAL A 45 9.59 -19.17 1.73
N GLY A 46 8.98 -19.84 2.70
CA GLY A 46 9.39 -19.71 4.10
C GLY A 46 9.25 -20.98 4.94
N ASN A 47 10.10 -21.12 5.96
CA ASN A 47 10.19 -22.33 6.80
C ASN A 47 9.09 -22.51 7.86
N HIS A 48 8.14 -21.59 8.01
CA HIS A 48 7.09 -21.72 9.05
C HIS A 48 5.87 -22.47 8.51
N SER A 49 5.95 -23.80 8.52
CA SER A 49 5.04 -24.72 7.80
C SER A 49 5.27 -24.73 6.28
N LEU A 50 6.50 -24.48 5.79
CA LEU A 50 6.81 -24.42 4.35
C LEU A 50 5.79 -23.55 3.59
N CYS A 51 5.55 -22.36 4.13
CA CYS A 51 4.55 -21.44 3.61
C CYS A 51 5.02 -20.88 2.27
N ASN A 52 4.29 -21.23 1.22
CA ASN A 52 4.60 -20.89 -0.15
C ASN A 52 3.39 -20.21 -0.79
N GLY A 53 3.61 -19.07 -1.41
CA GLY A 53 2.55 -18.34 -2.11
C GLY A 53 3.07 -17.14 -2.84
N GLU A 54 2.17 -16.46 -3.55
CA GLU A 54 2.50 -15.26 -4.33
C GLU A 54 1.62 -14.10 -3.87
N LEU A 55 2.22 -12.91 -3.81
CA LEU A 55 1.57 -11.67 -3.46
C LEU A 55 1.70 -10.69 -4.61
N ARG A 56 0.57 -10.13 -5.06
CA ARG A 56 0.55 -8.96 -5.93
C ARG A 56 0.53 -7.69 -5.10
N VAL A 57 1.32 -6.71 -5.49
CA VAL A 57 1.46 -5.40 -4.86
C VAL A 57 0.71 -4.34 -5.67
N SER A 58 -0.17 -3.62 -5.00
CA SER A 58 -0.72 -2.34 -5.46
C SER A 58 -0.14 -1.19 -4.65
N LEU A 59 0.24 -0.10 -5.31
CA LEU A 59 0.77 1.12 -4.72
C LEU A 59 -0.11 2.29 -5.16
N THR A 60 -0.81 2.90 -4.21
CA THR A 60 -1.66 4.08 -4.44
C THR A 60 -1.26 5.20 -3.50
N ALA A 61 -1.66 6.44 -3.82
CA ALA A 61 -1.57 7.52 -2.84
C ALA A 61 -2.53 7.24 -1.68
N ALA A 62 -2.06 7.41 -0.44
CA ALA A 62 -2.94 7.27 0.71
C ALA A 62 -3.96 8.43 0.75
N PRO A 63 -5.28 8.16 0.81
CA PRO A 63 -6.30 9.19 0.80
C PRO A 63 -6.10 10.19 1.93
N ARG A 64 -6.04 11.48 1.56
CA ARG A 64 -5.90 12.61 2.51
C ARG A 64 -4.64 12.53 3.38
N LYS A 65 -3.60 11.82 2.93
CA LYS A 65 -2.31 11.69 3.63
C LYS A 65 -1.15 11.94 2.65
N PRO A 66 -0.73 13.20 2.47
CA PRO A 66 0.42 13.54 1.64
C PRO A 66 1.70 12.85 2.13
N GLY A 67 2.55 12.39 1.21
CA GLY A 67 3.78 11.67 1.51
C GLY A 67 3.60 10.27 2.10
N PHE A 68 2.40 9.69 1.98
CA PHE A 68 2.12 8.30 2.34
C PHE A 68 1.75 7.48 1.11
N VAL A 69 2.35 6.30 1.02
CA VAL A 69 2.04 5.29 0.02
C VAL A 69 1.15 4.24 0.66
N ARG A 70 0.00 4.01 0.07
CA ARG A 70 -0.87 2.89 0.42
C ARG A 70 -0.41 1.65 -0.33
N VAL A 71 0.23 0.76 0.42
CA VAL A 71 0.67 -0.56 -0.03
C VAL A 71 -0.49 -1.54 0.18
N GLY A 72 -0.97 -2.13 -0.91
CA GLY A 72 -1.91 -3.25 -0.90
C GLY A 72 -1.22 -4.53 -1.33
N LEU A 73 -1.45 -5.61 -0.60
CA LEU A 73 -0.99 -6.95 -0.91
C LEU A 73 -2.20 -7.83 -1.18
N THR A 74 -2.25 -8.45 -2.35
CA THR A 74 -3.31 -9.39 -2.74
C THR A 74 -2.74 -10.79 -2.90
N SER A 75 -3.26 -11.74 -2.14
CA SER A 75 -2.86 -13.16 -2.17
C SER A 75 -3.33 -13.86 -3.44
N TYR A 76 -2.45 -14.65 -4.03
CA TYR A 76 -2.76 -15.61 -5.10
C TYR A 76 -3.00 -17.02 -4.57
N GLY A 77 -3.21 -17.15 -3.26
CA GLY A 77 -3.36 -18.41 -2.54
C GLY A 77 -2.02 -18.84 -1.94
N PHE A 78 -2.06 -19.22 -0.67
CA PHE A 78 -0.92 -19.78 0.04
C PHE A 78 -1.12 -21.27 0.32
N SER A 79 -0.03 -22.01 0.24
CA SER A 79 0.04 -23.41 0.63
C SER A 79 1.09 -23.57 1.73
N GLY A 80 0.97 -24.66 2.48
CA GLY A 80 1.89 -25.02 3.55
C GLY A 80 1.84 -26.51 3.80
N GLN A 81 2.72 -26.97 4.68
CA GLN A 81 2.91 -28.36 5.04
C GLN A 81 3.05 -28.52 6.56
N GLY A 82 2.80 -29.73 7.05
CA GLY A 82 2.95 -30.09 8.46
C GLY A 82 1.71 -29.87 9.34
N PRO A 83 1.75 -30.28 10.61
CA PRO A 83 0.58 -30.31 11.50
C PRO A 83 0.01 -28.93 11.85
N SER A 84 0.85 -27.90 11.90
CA SER A 84 0.42 -26.51 12.10
C SER A 84 -0.48 -26.03 10.97
N TRP A 85 -0.07 -26.25 9.71
CA TRP A 85 -0.86 -25.89 8.53
C TRP A 85 -2.17 -26.67 8.45
N LYS A 86 -2.13 -27.99 8.71
CA LYS A 86 -3.35 -28.83 8.71
C LYS A 86 -4.39 -28.35 9.73
N ARG A 87 -3.96 -27.87 10.90
CA ARG A 87 -4.84 -27.34 11.94
C ARG A 87 -5.33 -25.93 11.64
N ASN A 88 -4.47 -25.09 11.06
CA ASN A 88 -4.80 -23.71 10.72
C ASN A 88 -4.04 -23.31 9.44
N PRO A 89 -4.69 -23.35 8.27
CA PRO A 89 -4.04 -23.12 6.98
C PRO A 89 -3.86 -21.62 6.71
N VAL A 90 -3.07 -20.96 7.56
CA VAL A 90 -2.76 -19.53 7.47
C VAL A 90 -1.26 -19.32 7.64
N CYS A 91 -0.65 -18.72 6.61
CA CYS A 91 0.72 -18.26 6.61
C CYS A 91 0.79 -16.90 7.29
N LYS A 92 1.57 -16.84 8.37
CA LYS A 92 1.83 -15.63 9.14
C LYS A 92 3.14 -14.99 8.67
N LEU A 93 3.03 -13.92 7.90
CA LEU A 93 4.17 -13.24 7.28
C LEU A 93 4.49 -11.94 7.99
N LEU A 94 5.77 -11.57 8.04
CA LEU A 94 6.19 -10.20 8.34
C LEU A 94 6.58 -9.53 7.03
N ILE A 95 5.95 -8.42 6.69
CA ILE A 95 6.29 -7.67 5.48
C ILE A 95 7.21 -6.53 5.89
N GLY A 96 8.38 -6.46 5.24
CA GLY A 96 9.27 -5.33 5.31
C GLY A 96 9.07 -4.43 4.10
N ALA A 97 8.81 -3.15 4.36
CA ALA A 97 8.84 -2.07 3.40
C ALA A 97 10.04 -1.19 3.73
N VAL A 98 11.01 -1.11 2.83
CA VAL A 98 12.17 -0.22 2.97
C VAL A 98 12.11 0.85 1.90
N HIS A 99 12.34 2.11 2.28
CA HIS A 99 12.33 3.20 1.31
C HIS A 99 13.51 4.14 1.44
N THR A 100 13.85 4.78 0.33
CA THR A 100 14.79 5.90 0.25
C THR A 100 14.07 7.08 -0.41
N SER A 101 14.12 8.24 0.25
CA SER A 101 13.45 9.47 -0.20
C SER A 101 14.07 10.70 0.45
N ALA A 102 13.46 11.88 0.22
CA ALA A 102 13.86 13.13 0.86
C ALA A 102 13.80 13.10 2.40
N ILE A 103 13.01 12.22 3.02
CA ILE A 103 12.88 12.15 4.49
C ILE A 103 13.77 11.09 5.14
N GLY A 104 14.49 10.27 4.36
CA GLY A 104 15.40 9.29 4.93
C GLY A 104 15.97 8.28 3.92
N TYR A 105 17.11 7.71 4.29
CA TYR A 105 17.77 6.63 3.58
C TYR A 105 17.43 5.28 4.23
N ALA A 106 17.07 4.28 3.41
CA ALA A 106 16.81 2.90 3.81
C ALA A 106 15.92 2.75 5.06
N GLN A 107 14.86 3.56 5.15
CA GLN A 107 13.95 3.58 6.29
C GLN A 107 13.01 2.37 6.24
N TRP A 108 13.04 1.54 7.29
CA TRP A 108 12.27 0.31 7.38
C TRP A 108 10.94 0.51 8.10
N SER A 109 9.88 -0.03 7.52
CA SER A 109 8.57 -0.21 8.13
C SER A 109 8.17 -1.67 8.03
N PHE A 110 7.80 -2.26 9.17
CA PHE A 110 7.37 -3.66 9.22
C PHE A 110 5.91 -3.76 9.60
N PHE A 111 5.20 -4.70 8.98
CA PHE A 111 3.82 -5.00 9.35
C PHE A 111 3.47 -6.46 9.15
N ASN A 112 2.54 -6.94 9.96
CA ASN A 112 2.01 -8.30 9.88
C ASN A 112 1.02 -8.43 8.72
N ALA A 113 1.14 -9.50 7.94
CA ALA A 113 0.17 -9.93 6.94
C ALA A 113 -0.10 -11.44 7.08
N ASP A 114 -1.38 -11.82 7.11
CA ASP A 114 -1.82 -13.20 7.26
C ASP A 114 -2.60 -13.62 6.00
N PHE A 115 -2.20 -14.74 5.40
CA PHE A 115 -2.81 -15.25 4.17
C PHE A 115 -3.01 -16.77 4.24
N GLY A 116 -4.18 -17.23 3.81
CA GLY A 116 -4.51 -18.64 3.68
C GLY A 116 -4.58 -19.10 2.21
N PRO A 117 -5.17 -20.28 1.95
CA PRO A 117 -5.26 -20.86 0.62
C PRO A 117 -6.18 -20.10 -0.33
N LYS A 118 -7.07 -19.26 0.19
CA LYS A 118 -8.01 -18.49 -0.63
C LYS A 118 -7.31 -17.36 -1.38
N ARG A 119 -7.47 -17.35 -2.70
CA ARG A 119 -7.04 -16.25 -3.58
C ARG A 119 -7.85 -14.98 -3.32
N GLY A 120 -7.24 -13.82 -3.55
CA GLY A 120 -7.87 -12.51 -3.45
C GLY A 120 -7.95 -11.92 -2.04
N GLN A 121 -7.43 -12.61 -1.01
CA GLN A 121 -7.29 -12.03 0.33
C GLN A 121 -6.36 -10.80 0.27
N LYS A 122 -6.74 -9.72 0.95
CA LYS A 122 -6.03 -8.43 0.88
C LYS A 122 -5.57 -7.94 2.25
N VAL A 123 -4.37 -7.38 2.29
CA VAL A 123 -3.86 -6.60 3.42
C VAL A 123 -3.43 -5.23 2.89
N VAL A 124 -3.81 -4.17 3.58
CA VAL A 124 -3.50 -2.79 3.17
C VAL A 124 -2.84 -2.04 4.33
N ARG A 125 -1.74 -1.34 4.02
CA ARG A 125 -1.01 -0.49 4.96
C ARG A 125 -0.55 0.80 4.29
N ASP A 126 -0.74 1.91 5.00
CA ASP A 126 -0.20 3.20 4.61
C ASP A 126 1.21 3.31 5.21
N ILE A 127 2.23 3.57 4.38
CA ILE A 127 3.63 3.73 4.76
C ILE A 127 4.03 5.18 4.51
N ARG A 128 4.58 5.86 5.52
CA ARG A 128 5.11 7.21 5.36
C ARG A 128 6.43 7.11 4.60
N THR A 129 6.47 7.66 3.38
CA THR A 129 7.66 7.67 2.53
C THR A 129 8.17 9.08 2.27
N GLY A 130 7.38 10.11 2.58
CA GLY A 130 7.63 11.48 2.10
C GLY A 130 7.10 11.68 0.67
N SER A 131 6.89 12.94 0.31
CA SER A 131 6.52 13.36 -1.05
C SER A 131 7.76 13.45 -1.95
N GLY A 132 7.57 13.34 -3.26
CA GLY A 132 8.62 13.38 -4.27
C GLY A 132 9.03 12.00 -4.77
N VAL A 133 10.26 11.89 -5.28
CA VAL A 133 10.80 10.64 -5.80
C VAL A 133 11.12 9.69 -4.64
N VAL A 134 10.57 8.49 -4.70
CA VAL A 134 10.73 7.45 -3.69
C VAL A 134 11.18 6.16 -4.35
N GLU A 135 12.28 5.60 -3.85
CA GLU A 135 12.57 4.18 -4.02
C GLU A 135 11.89 3.41 -2.90
N LEU A 136 11.05 2.42 -3.23
CA LEU A 136 10.39 1.55 -2.25
C LEU A 136 10.66 0.09 -2.61
N GLN A 137 11.11 -0.69 -1.63
CA GLN A 137 11.27 -2.13 -1.77
C GLN A 137 10.37 -2.86 -0.79
N LEU A 138 9.82 -3.99 -1.23
CA LEU A 138 8.95 -4.86 -0.44
C LEU A 138 9.52 -6.27 -0.41
N SER A 139 9.50 -6.91 0.75
CA SER A 139 9.87 -8.31 0.92
C SER A 139 9.11 -8.94 2.09
N SER A 140 8.88 -10.25 2.02
CA SER A 140 8.42 -11.04 3.15
C SER A 140 9.60 -11.55 3.99
N TYR A 141 9.36 -11.67 5.29
CA TYR A 141 10.29 -12.14 6.32
C TYR A 141 9.57 -13.12 7.25
N ALA A 142 10.36 -13.97 7.92
CA ALA A 142 9.85 -14.84 8.97
C ALA A 142 9.24 -14.02 10.11
N ARG A 143 7.96 -14.27 10.45
CA ARG A 143 7.31 -13.66 11.61
C ARG A 143 7.85 -14.29 12.91
N ASN A 144 8.04 -13.48 13.94
CA ASN A 144 8.46 -13.90 15.29
C ASN A 144 9.78 -14.70 15.32
N ASN A 145 10.68 -14.43 14.39
CA ASN A 145 12.04 -14.98 14.43
C ASN A 145 12.98 -13.93 15.05
N PRO A 146 13.90 -14.31 15.96
CA PRO A 146 14.90 -13.39 16.51
C PRO A 146 15.75 -12.71 15.42
N ILE A 147 15.87 -13.35 14.26
CA ILE A 147 16.57 -12.82 13.10
C ILE A 147 15.55 -12.61 11.97
N ARG A 148 15.61 -11.43 11.32
CA ARG A 148 14.77 -11.10 10.16
C ARG A 148 15.25 -11.85 8.92
N VAL A 149 14.97 -13.14 8.85
CA VAL A 149 15.26 -13.99 7.69
C VAL A 149 14.27 -13.64 6.58
N ARG A 150 14.80 -13.12 5.47
CA ARG A 150 14.04 -12.80 4.27
C ARG A 150 13.55 -14.10 3.62
N GLN A 151 12.28 -14.10 3.21
CA GLN A 151 11.55 -15.25 2.66
C GLN A 151 11.09 -15.01 1.21
N SER A 152 11.60 -13.99 0.54
CA SER A 152 11.25 -13.66 -0.84
C SER A 152 12.38 -12.91 -1.51
N LEU A 153 12.49 -13.01 -2.84
CA LEU A 153 13.32 -12.08 -3.61
C LEU A 153 12.74 -10.65 -3.65
N GLY A 154 11.50 -10.45 -3.20
CA GLY A 154 10.91 -9.11 -3.06
C GLY A 154 10.77 -8.36 -4.38
N LEU A 155 10.46 -7.06 -4.29
CA LEU A 155 10.33 -6.13 -5.42
C LEU A 155 10.92 -4.79 -5.05
N SER A 156 11.38 -4.04 -6.06
CA SER A 156 11.81 -2.65 -5.92
C SER A 156 11.08 -1.77 -6.94
N TYR A 157 10.70 -0.57 -6.51
CA TYR A 157 9.93 0.40 -7.27
C TYR A 157 10.57 1.78 -7.14
N TYR A 158 10.62 2.51 -8.26
CA TYR A 158 10.76 3.96 -8.24
C TYR A 158 9.43 4.59 -8.61
N MET A 159 8.96 5.55 -7.81
CA MET A 159 7.67 6.20 -8.02
C MET A 159 7.69 7.65 -7.56
N LEU A 160 6.73 8.42 -8.04
CA LEU A 160 6.46 9.79 -7.57
C LEU A 160 5.30 9.75 -6.56
N VAL A 161 5.57 10.18 -5.34
CA VAL A 161 4.58 10.25 -4.26
C VAL A 161 4.08 11.69 -4.11
N PRO A 162 2.77 11.95 -4.15
CA PRO A 162 2.21 13.29 -3.91
C PRO A 162 2.37 13.72 -2.45
#